data_AF-A0A947UCR6-F1
#
_entry.id   AF-A0A947UCR6-F1
#
_cell.length_a   1.000
_cell.length_b   1.000
_cell.length_c   1.000
_cell.angle_alpha   90.00
_cell.angle_beta   90.00
_cell.angle_gamma   90.00
#
_symmetry.space_group_name_H-M   'P 1'
#
loop_
_entity.id
_entity.type
_entity.pdbx_description
1 polymer ?
#
loop_
_entity_poly.entity_id
_entity_poly.type
_entity_poly.pdbx_seq_one_letter_code
_entity_poly.pdbx_strand_id
1 'polypeptide(L)' 'MPQQWPASAIAALILEGFDDYREQFRQITNGARVRFEQAQWQEIQQASAARIALYEECVSAVSASL' A
#
# COMPACT_ATOMS: atom_id res chain seq x y z
N MET A 1 -18.44 24.08 11.24
CA MET A 1 -17.43 23.94 12.31
C MET A 1 -16.36 23.00 11.79
N PRO A 2 -15.06 23.29 11.90
CA PRO A 2 -14.03 22.32 11.53
C PRO A 2 -14.21 21.06 12.38
N GLN A 3 -14.18 19.89 11.74
CA GLN A 3 -14.28 18.60 12.41
C GLN A 3 -13.03 18.43 13.28
N GLN A 4 -13.16 18.56 14.60
CA GLN A 4 -12.06 18.31 15.53
C GLN A 4 -11.97 16.81 15.78
N TRP A 5 -11.00 16.16 15.14
CA TRP A 5 -10.66 14.78 15.43
C TRP A 5 -9.78 14.69 16.67
N PRO A 6 -10.03 13.74 17.58
CA PRO A 6 -9.08 13.47 18.65
C PRO A 6 -7.79 12.92 18.05
N ALA A 7 -6.64 13.36 18.58
CA ALA A 7 -5.32 12.94 18.09
C ALA A 7 -5.15 11.41 18.08
N SER A 8 -5.79 10.70 19.01
CA SER A 8 -5.81 9.24 19.05
C SER A 8 -6.51 8.60 17.86
N ALA A 9 -7.59 9.21 17.33
CA ALA A 9 -8.28 8.70 16.15
C ALA A 9 -7.45 8.92 14.88
N ILE A 10 -6.79 10.07 14.75
CA ILE A 10 -5.85 10.33 13.64
C ILE A 10 -4.70 9.32 13.67
N ALA A 11 -4.09 9.09 14.85
CA ALA A 11 -3.00 8.13 14.99
C ALA A 11 -3.44 6.69 14.66
N ALA A 12 -4.64 6.28 15.07
CA ALA A 12 -5.20 4.98 14.75
C ALA A 12 -5.41 4.81 13.24
N LEU A 13 -5.96 5.82 12.57
CA LEU A 13 -6.22 5.79 11.12
C LEU A 13 -4.91 5.69 10.31
N ILE A 14 -3.86 6.41 10.72
CA ILE A 14 -2.55 6.33 10.07
C ILE A 14 -1.93 4.93 10.27
N LEU A 15 -2.05 4.36 11.48
CA LEU A 15 -1.53 3.03 11.77
C LEU A 15 -2.24 1.94 10.95
N GLU A 16 -3.57 1.99 10.89
CA GLU A 16 -4.38 1.07 10.08
C GLU A 16 -4.01 1.16 8.60
N GLY A 17 -3.90 2.38 8.05
CA GLY A 17 -3.48 2.57 6.67
C GLY A 17 -2.06 2.09 6.37
N PHE A 18 -1.15 2.16 7.35
CA PHE A 18 0.20 1.60 7.21
C PHE A 18 0.18 0.06 7.21
N ASP A 19 -0.64 -0.55 8.05
CA ASP A 19 -0.82 -2.00 8.08
C ASP A 19 -1.40 -2.53 6.76
N ASP A 20 -2.38 -1.82 6.19
CA ASP A 20 -2.95 -2.11 4.87
C ASP A 20 -1.91 -1.99 3.75
N TYR A 21 -1.12 -0.92 3.75
CA TYR A 21 0.01 -0.75 2.82
C TYR A 21 0.98 -1.94 2.92
N ARG A 22 1.36 -2.32 4.14
CA ARG A 22 2.30 -3.42 4.38
C ARG A 22 1.77 -4.75 3.88
N GLU A 23 0.47 -5.00 4.04
CA GLU A 23 -0.16 -6.21 3.55
C GLU A 23 -0.18 -6.26 2.02
N GLN A 24 -0.61 -5.19 1.36
CA GLN A 24 -0.60 -5.10 -0.11
C GLN A 24 0.82 -5.23 -0.67
N PHE A 25 1.82 -4.60 -0.03
CA PHE A 25 3.21 -4.72 -0.41
C PHE A 25 3.70 -6.18 -0.33
N ARG A 26 3.32 -6.91 0.73
CA ARG A 26 3.62 -8.34 0.87
C ARG A 26 2.96 -9.16 -0.24
N GLN A 27 1.70 -8.90 -0.56
CA GLN A 27 1.00 -9.62 -1.63
C GLN A 27 1.69 -9.47 -2.99
N ILE A 28 2.12 -8.26 -3.35
CA ILE A 28 2.86 -8.03 -4.61
C ILE A 28 4.19 -8.80 -4.61
N THR A 29 4.95 -8.70 -3.52
CA THR A 29 6.29 -9.26 -3.42
C THR A 29 6.32 -10.78 -3.27
N ASN A 30 5.32 -11.39 -2.63
CA ASN A 30 5.19 -12.85 -2.51
C ASN A 30 5.10 -13.56 -3.87
N GLY A 31 4.54 -12.89 -4.89
CA GLY A 31 4.46 -13.44 -6.25
C GLY A 31 5.78 -13.40 -7.04
N ALA A 32 6.83 -12.74 -6.54
CA ALA A 32 8.06 -12.50 -7.31
C ALA A 32 8.75 -13.79 -7.75
N ARG A 33 8.87 -14.78 -6.84
CA ARG A 33 9.52 -16.07 -7.14
C ARG A 33 8.82 -16.82 -8.25
N VAL A 34 7.49 -16.94 -8.16
CA VAL A 34 6.69 -17.67 -9.16
C VAL A 34 6.82 -17.02 -10.54
N ARG A 35 6.73 -15.68 -10.61
CA ARG A 35 6.90 -14.95 -11.88
C ARG A 35 8.29 -15.17 -12.48
N PHE A 36 9.32 -15.18 -11.65
CA PHE A 36 10.70 -15.43 -12.09
C PHE A 36 10.86 -16.85 -12.63
N GLU A 37 10.43 -17.86 -11.87
CA GLU A 37 10.52 -19.28 -12.25
C GLU A 37 9.73 -19.58 -13.55
N GLN A 38 8.67 -18.82 -13.82
CA GLN A 38 7.85 -18.94 -15.03
C GLN A 38 8.28 -18.01 -16.18
N ALA A 39 9.39 -17.28 -16.03
CA ALA A 39 9.89 -16.32 -17.01
C ALA A 39 8.87 -15.23 -17.43
N GLN A 40 8.02 -14.81 -16.49
CA GLN A 40 6.98 -13.78 -16.66
C GLN A 40 7.57 -12.36 -16.52
N TRP A 41 8.44 -12.00 -17.47
CA TRP A 41 9.23 -10.77 -17.38
C TRP A 41 8.39 -9.50 -17.40
N GLN A 42 7.33 -9.48 -18.22
CA GLN A 42 6.46 -8.31 -18.32
C GLN A 42 5.69 -8.09 -17.01
N GLU A 43 5.22 -9.18 -16.41
CA GLU A 43 4.50 -9.18 -15.14
C GLU A 43 5.42 -8.78 -13.98
N ILE A 44 6.71 -9.12 -14.03
CA ILE A 44 7.71 -8.64 -13.08
C ILE A 44 7.85 -7.12 -13.15
N GLN A 45 7.92 -6.56 -14.36
CA GLN A 45 8.00 -5.10 -14.54
C GLN A 45 6.74 -4.41 -14.02
N GLN A 46 5.56 -4.93 -14.35
CA GLN A 46 4.29 -4.41 -13.87
C GLN A 46 4.18 -4.48 -12.34
N ALA A 47 4.52 -5.63 -11.73
CA ALA A 47 4.50 -5.80 -10.29
C ALA A 47 5.49 -4.85 -9.59
N SER A 48 6.65 -4.60 -10.20
CA SER A 48 7.63 -3.65 -9.66
C SER A 48 7.12 -2.21 -9.70
N ALA A 49 6.49 -1.79 -10.80
CA ALA A 49 5.87 -0.49 -10.93
C ALA A 49 4.72 -0.31 -9.92
N ALA A 50 3.82 -1.29 -9.81
CA ALA A 50 2.72 -1.28 -8.85
C ALA A 50 3.24 -1.17 -7.40
N ARG A 51 4.30 -1.90 -7.04
CA ARG A 51 4.90 -1.83 -5.71
C ARG A 51 5.45 -0.44 -5.37
N ILE A 52 5.99 0.29 -6.37
CA ILE A 52 6.52 1.64 -6.18
C ILE A 52 5.36 2.64 -5.99
N ALA A 53 4.32 2.55 -6.84
CA ALA A 53 3.15 3.42 -6.78
C ALA A 53 2.31 3.23 -5.50
N LEU A 54 2.25 2.00 -4.98
CA LEU A 54 1.41 1.59 -3.86
C LEU A 54 1.53 2.51 -2.63
N TYR A 55 2.73 3.00 -2.31
CA TYR A 55 2.90 3.87 -1.15
C TYR A 55 2.12 5.19 -1.28
N GLU A 56 2.20 5.82 -2.45
CA GLU A 56 1.51 7.09 -2.73
C GLU A 56 -0.01 6.90 -2.77
N GLU A 57 -0.47 5.77 -3.32
CA GLU A 57 -1.88 5.40 -3.34
C GLU A 57 -2.43 5.22 -1.91
N CYS A 58 -1.73 4.48 -1.06
CA CYS A 58 -2.13 4.27 0.34
C CYS A 58 -2.12 5.56 1.15
N VAL A 59 -1.09 6.40 1.01
CA VAL A 59 -1.02 7.71 1.70
C VAL A 59 -2.18 8.61 1.27
N SER A 60 -2.49 8.63 -0.03
CA SER A 60 -3.61 9.41 -0.57
C SER A 60 -4.95 8.92 -0.03
N ALA A 61 -5.16 7.60 0.06
CA ALA A 61 -6.37 7.00 0.60
C ALA A 61 -6.59 7.33 2.08
N VAL A 62 -5.54 7.22 2.91
CA VAL A 62 -5.61 7.56 4.34
C VAL A 62 -5.84 9.06 4.52
N SER A 63 -5.13 9.89 3.76
CA SER A 63 -5.26 11.35 3.85
C SER A 63 -6.66 11.84 3.45
N ALA A 64 -7.31 11.16 2.50
CA ALA A 64 -8.69 11.46 2.11
C ALA A 64 -9.73 11.07 3.18
N SER A 65 -9.34 10.25 4.16
CA SER A 65 -10.21 9.77 5.24
C SER A 65 -10.11 10.62 6.52
N LEU A 66 -9.20 11.59 6.55
CA LEU A 66 -9.05 12.60 7.62
C LEU A 66 -9.93 13.83 7.36
#